data_AF-A7RSN4-F1
#
_entry.id   AF-A7RSN4-F1
#
_cell.length_a   1.000
_cell.length_b   1.000
_cell.length_c   1.000
_cell.angle_alpha   90.00
_cell.angle_beta   90.00
_cell.angle_gamma   90.00
#
_symmetry.space_group_name_H-M   'P 1'
#
loop_
_entity.id
_entity.type
_entity.pdbx_description
1 polymer ?
#
loop_
_entity_poly.entity_id
_entity_poly.type
_entity_poly.pdbx_seq_one_letter_code
_entity_poly.pdbx_strand_id
1 'polypeptide(L)'
;MAAHWSNETVTVFTAVVYFKDEKNDLQHVSYAIISDDLSHDKGSVYSFNAAIIDDIKQKINFEKVHYWSDGAGSQFKNRYNLSCLLYHQRDFGSEATWSFFETAHGKGPCDGIGAKVKRVVWRSILQNKSVVTNAAEFYDAAKKLSKSINILFVSKKEVRDVVEQLEQRWASCKAIPGTHSLHFVAKRDDTTMITAKNSQFMQTDQCQEQTLIVIPPTCSANADHTCTAEYDQAFTTSNSTSSSITVEHGLPSHLAFKFNQYQSYSLPNHMAVLSSAIVKGQQSEHWFLLVALPLKHTIIALDSLAGYKAKPSAISAVHKWSLLTTNNDALDPQQWKFCSNSPQDIPQQGNSYDCGVFVCMYARSLVYDSDLVTQPDVPCIRRQMIVELHSQSLLPLESCIRQGSYYAVDYVSNYEARYHLNVSTSFAIIDGDGGEF
;
A
#
# COMPACT_ATOMS: atom_id res chain seq x y z
N MET A 1 -5.32 31.40 21.38
CA MET A 1 -5.92 30.68 20.23
C MET A 1 -5.14 30.95 18.94
N ALA A 2 -3.84 30.63 18.91
CA ALA A 2 -2.99 30.80 17.71
C ALA A 2 -2.17 29.53 17.36
N ALA A 3 -2.21 28.49 18.21
CA ALA A 3 -1.46 27.25 18.03
C ALA A 3 -2.17 26.21 17.14
N HIS A 4 -3.23 26.59 16.40
CA HIS A 4 -4.06 25.66 15.62
C HIS A 4 -3.73 25.64 14.12
N TRP A 5 -2.76 26.43 13.65
CA TRP A 5 -2.55 26.68 12.22
C TRP A 5 -1.10 26.50 11.72
N SER A 6 -0.21 25.91 12.51
CA SER A 6 1.18 25.64 12.11
C SER A 6 1.70 24.39 12.82
N ASN A 7 1.21 23.22 12.42
CA ASN A 7 1.81 21.95 12.81
C ASN A 7 2.58 21.41 11.61
N GLU A 8 3.80 20.98 11.84
CA GLU A 8 4.58 20.27 10.81
C GLU A 8 4.02 18.85 10.67
N THR A 9 3.89 18.39 9.43
CA THR A 9 3.54 17.01 9.12
C THR A 9 4.64 16.07 9.60
N VAL A 10 4.25 14.89 10.08
CA VAL A 10 5.19 13.88 10.58
C VAL A 10 5.03 12.57 9.81
N THR A 11 6.16 11.96 9.44
CA THR A 11 6.17 10.60 8.88
C THR A 11 6.12 9.57 9.99
N VAL A 12 5.18 8.63 9.88
CA VAL A 12 5.10 7.45 10.74
C VAL A 12 5.24 6.19 9.90
N PHE A 13 6.42 5.56 9.95
CA PHE A 13 6.66 4.27 9.33
C PHE A 13 6.49 3.16 10.36
N THR A 14 5.81 2.08 10.01
CA THR A 14 5.48 1.02 10.98
C THR A 14 5.88 -0.34 10.48
N ALA A 15 6.47 -1.13 11.38
CA ALA A 15 6.89 -2.47 11.08
C ALA A 15 6.57 -3.46 12.20
N VAL A 16 6.37 -4.72 11.84
CA VAL A 16 6.35 -5.84 12.79
C VAL A 16 7.47 -6.79 12.45
N VAL A 17 8.28 -7.08 13.46
CA VAL A 17 9.34 -8.08 13.37
C VAL A 17 8.88 -9.38 14.01
N TYR A 18 8.86 -10.47 13.25
CA TYR A 18 8.57 -11.82 13.76
C TYR A 18 9.83 -12.66 13.82
N PHE A 19 10.00 -13.41 14.91
CA PHE A 19 11.14 -14.31 15.12
C PHE A 19 10.76 -15.47 16.03
N LYS A 20 11.59 -16.51 16.05
CA LYS A 20 11.48 -17.59 17.03
C LYS A 20 12.50 -17.40 18.14
N ASP A 21 12.08 -17.58 19.38
CA ASP A 21 13.00 -17.61 20.52
C ASP A 21 13.74 -18.96 20.63
N GLU A 22 14.59 -19.10 21.66
CA GLU A 22 15.35 -20.32 21.94
C GLU A 22 14.47 -21.56 22.15
N LYS A 23 13.19 -21.38 22.49
CA LYS A 23 12.20 -22.46 22.69
C LYS A 23 11.42 -22.78 21.41
N ASN A 24 11.75 -22.15 20.28
CA ASN A 24 11.01 -22.19 19.03
C ASN A 24 9.60 -21.59 19.09
N ASP A 25 9.30 -20.80 20.13
CA ASP A 25 8.02 -20.10 20.22
C ASP A 25 8.05 -18.85 19.34
N LEU A 26 6.95 -18.60 18.62
CA LEU A 26 6.81 -17.42 17.76
C LEU A 26 6.64 -16.17 18.63
N GLN A 27 7.58 -15.25 18.50
CA GLN A 27 7.57 -13.94 19.14
C GLN A 27 7.46 -12.84 18.10
N HIS A 28 7.03 -11.66 18.55
CA HIS A 28 6.99 -10.47 17.69
C HIS A 28 7.40 -9.22 18.45
N VAL A 29 7.94 -8.25 17.72
CA VAL A 29 8.28 -6.91 18.22
C VAL A 29 7.71 -5.87 17.26
N SER A 30 6.97 -4.92 17.79
CA SER A 30 6.38 -3.81 17.02
C SER A 30 7.28 -2.59 17.02
N TYR A 31 7.40 -1.95 15.85
CA TYR A 31 8.18 -0.73 15.63
C TYR A 31 7.33 0.38 15.03
N ALA A 32 7.59 1.61 15.45
CA ALA A 32 7.17 2.81 14.74
C ALA A 32 8.35 3.79 14.66
N ILE A 33 8.75 4.12 13.44
CA ILE A 33 9.77 5.12 13.15
C ILE A 33 9.08 6.46 12.92
N ILE A 34 9.52 7.46 13.66
CA ILE A 34 9.06 8.84 13.54
C ILE A 34 10.15 9.64 12.82
N SER A 35 9.75 10.43 11.82
CA SER A 35 10.69 11.21 11.01
C SER A 35 10.10 12.55 10.57
N ASP A 36 10.96 13.57 10.45
CA ASP A 36 10.71 14.82 9.74
C ASP A 36 11.01 14.72 8.23
N ASP A 37 11.43 13.55 7.74
CA ASP A 37 11.51 13.27 6.30
C ASP A 37 10.14 12.91 5.73
N LEU A 38 9.65 13.72 4.79
CA LEU A 38 8.35 13.56 4.11
C LEU A 38 8.50 13.01 2.68
N SER A 39 9.68 12.48 2.32
CA SER A 39 9.95 12.09 0.94
C SER A 39 9.27 10.79 0.54
N HIS A 40 9.02 9.89 1.53
CA HIS A 40 8.37 8.60 1.33
C HIS A 40 8.93 7.83 0.14
N ASP A 41 10.27 7.77 0.05
CA ASP A 41 10.97 7.18 -1.08
C ASP A 41 11.91 6.04 -0.66
N LYS A 42 12.62 5.47 -1.65
CA LYS A 42 13.68 4.47 -1.47
C LYS A 42 14.70 4.80 -0.37
N GLY A 43 15.05 6.07 -0.18
CA GLY A 43 16.00 6.53 0.83
C GLY A 43 15.41 6.45 2.23
N SER A 44 14.17 6.90 2.41
CA SER A 44 13.45 6.75 3.67
C SER A 44 13.31 5.27 4.04
N VAL A 45 12.87 4.43 3.11
CA VAL A 45 12.66 3.00 3.36
C VAL A 45 13.94 2.29 3.77
N TYR A 46 15.05 2.53 3.07
CA TYR A 46 16.33 1.96 3.49
C TYR A 46 16.75 2.43 4.89
N SER A 47 16.63 3.73 5.16
CA SER A 47 17.06 4.32 6.45
C SER A 47 16.22 3.79 7.61
N PHE A 48 14.91 3.65 7.41
CA PHE A 48 14.00 3.11 8.43
C PHE A 48 14.25 1.63 8.69
N ASN A 49 14.47 0.84 7.64
CA ASN A 49 14.83 -0.57 7.79
C ASN A 49 16.19 -0.75 8.46
N ALA A 50 17.19 0.09 8.12
CA ALA A 50 18.48 0.09 8.81
C ALA A 50 18.32 0.35 10.32
N ALA A 51 17.53 1.35 10.71
CA ALA A 51 17.27 1.65 12.12
C ALA A 51 16.59 0.49 12.87
N ILE A 52 15.64 -0.20 12.24
CA ILE A 52 14.97 -1.38 12.82
C ILE A 52 15.97 -2.52 12.99
N ILE A 53 16.78 -2.78 11.96
CA ILE A 53 17.79 -3.85 11.97
C ILE A 53 18.85 -3.61 13.05
N ASP A 54 19.31 -2.37 13.21
CA ASP A 54 20.34 -2.05 14.19
C ASP A 54 19.82 -2.16 15.63
N ASP A 55 18.54 -1.84 15.88
CA ASP A 55 17.91 -2.07 17.18
C ASP A 55 17.65 -3.55 17.45
N ILE A 56 17.15 -4.32 16.46
CA ILE A 56 16.80 -5.73 16.66
C ILE A 56 18.03 -6.62 16.81
N LYS A 57 19.17 -6.30 16.17
CA LYS A 57 20.47 -6.98 16.37
C LYS A 57 20.96 -6.96 17.81
N GLN A 58 20.59 -5.93 18.58
CA GLN A 58 20.95 -5.83 19.99
C GLN A 58 20.11 -6.76 20.88
N LYS A 59 18.99 -7.26 20.34
CA LYS A 59 17.99 -8.05 21.08
C LYS A 59 18.04 -9.52 20.72
N ILE A 60 18.30 -9.84 19.46
CA ILE A 60 18.32 -11.20 18.93
C ILE A 60 19.44 -11.39 17.90
N ASN A 61 19.97 -12.60 17.82
CA ASN A 61 20.92 -12.98 16.79
C ASN A 61 20.19 -13.59 15.58
N PHE A 62 20.57 -13.20 14.37
CA PHE A 62 19.98 -13.70 13.14
C PHE A 62 20.97 -13.76 11.99
N GLU A 63 20.79 -14.73 11.12
CA GLU A 63 21.58 -14.92 9.90
C GLU A 63 20.84 -14.40 8.67
N LYS A 64 19.50 -14.35 8.71
CA LYS A 64 18.68 -14.04 7.54
C LYS A 64 17.43 -13.21 7.83
N VAL A 65 17.13 -12.29 6.92
CA VAL A 65 15.97 -11.38 6.94
C VAL A 65 15.01 -11.72 5.81
N HIS A 66 13.71 -11.76 6.12
CA HIS A 66 12.64 -11.91 5.16
C HIS A 66 11.75 -10.66 5.19
N TYR A 67 11.98 -9.74 4.26
CA TYR A 67 11.13 -8.57 4.11
C TYR A 67 9.79 -8.95 3.50
N TRP A 68 8.72 -8.34 4.01
CA TRP A 68 7.38 -8.40 3.47
C TRP A 68 6.80 -6.99 3.42
N SER A 69 6.46 -6.51 2.23
CA SER A 69 5.98 -5.13 2.09
C SER A 69 4.94 -5.01 0.98
N ASP A 70 4.32 -3.83 0.93
CA ASP A 70 3.46 -3.46 -0.18
C ASP A 70 4.20 -3.34 -1.50
N GLY A 71 3.45 -3.47 -2.59
CA GLY A 71 3.94 -3.31 -3.95
C GLY A 71 4.16 -1.85 -4.39
N ALA A 72 4.17 -0.89 -3.47
CA ALA A 72 4.30 0.54 -3.78
C ALA A 72 5.63 0.83 -4.47
N GLY A 73 5.57 1.32 -5.72
CA GLY A 73 6.75 1.49 -6.58
C GLY A 73 7.72 2.57 -6.11
N SER A 74 7.23 3.69 -5.58
CA SER A 74 8.09 4.76 -5.06
C SER A 74 8.86 4.36 -3.79
N GLN A 75 8.23 3.51 -2.96
CA GLN A 75 8.70 3.19 -1.61
C GLN A 75 9.42 1.86 -1.52
N PHE A 76 8.84 0.76 -2.01
CA PHE A 76 9.34 -0.60 -1.75
C PHE A 76 9.73 -1.31 -3.04
N LYS A 77 8.80 -1.45 -3.98
CA LYS A 77 8.92 -2.30 -5.16
C LYS A 77 9.63 -1.60 -6.32
N ASN A 78 10.89 -1.23 -6.11
CA ASN A 78 11.74 -0.62 -7.12
C ASN A 78 13.17 -1.20 -7.11
N ARG A 79 13.87 -1.02 -8.22
CA ARG A 79 15.25 -1.51 -8.42
C ARG A 79 16.23 -1.06 -7.33
N TYR A 80 16.02 0.12 -6.74
CA TYR A 80 16.95 0.71 -5.78
C TYR A 80 16.86 0.01 -4.43
N ASN A 81 15.64 -0.22 -3.92
CA ASN A 81 15.46 -1.02 -2.71
C ASN A 81 15.79 -2.48 -2.93
N LEU A 82 15.43 -3.05 -4.08
CA LEU A 82 15.82 -4.41 -4.41
C LEU A 82 17.35 -4.59 -4.42
N SER A 83 18.11 -3.55 -4.81
CA SER A 83 19.58 -3.59 -4.72
C SER A 83 20.10 -3.82 -3.31
N CYS A 84 19.32 -3.46 -2.28
CA CYS A 84 19.70 -3.66 -0.88
C CYS A 84 19.84 -5.16 -0.55
N LEU A 85 19.12 -6.05 -1.23
CA LEU A 85 19.30 -7.51 -1.06
C LEU A 85 20.70 -7.97 -1.48
N LEU A 86 21.29 -7.36 -2.52
CA LEU A 86 22.62 -7.72 -3.01
C LEU A 86 23.72 -7.35 -2.00
N TYR A 87 23.52 -6.24 -1.29
CA TYR A 87 24.47 -5.68 -0.33
C TYR A 87 24.14 -5.98 1.14
N HIS A 88 23.04 -6.68 1.41
CA HIS A 88 22.53 -6.89 2.76
C HIS A 88 23.55 -7.52 3.71
N GLN A 89 24.32 -8.50 3.23
CA GLN A 89 25.38 -9.14 4.01
C GLN A 89 26.48 -8.14 4.39
N ARG A 90 26.84 -7.22 3.49
CA ARG A 90 27.86 -6.21 3.74
C ARG A 90 27.37 -5.14 4.70
N ASP A 91 26.14 -4.65 4.47
CA ASP A 91 25.60 -3.51 5.20
C ASP A 91 25.08 -3.92 6.59
N PHE A 92 24.51 -5.13 6.69
CA PHE A 92 23.83 -5.60 7.90
C PHE A 92 24.37 -6.92 8.46
N GLY A 93 25.36 -7.56 7.85
CA GLY A 93 25.91 -8.82 8.35
C GLY A 93 24.97 -10.02 8.24
N SER A 94 23.90 -9.91 7.47
CA SER A 94 22.88 -10.97 7.29
C SER A 94 22.43 -11.05 5.83
N GLU A 95 21.98 -12.22 5.41
CA GLU A 95 21.34 -12.39 4.12
C GLU A 95 19.90 -11.83 4.13
N ALA A 96 19.35 -11.55 2.97
CA ALA A 96 17.96 -11.13 2.87
C ALA A 96 17.22 -11.67 1.64
N THR A 97 15.90 -11.75 1.80
CA THR A 97 14.93 -11.95 0.71
C THR A 97 13.79 -10.96 0.86
N TRP A 98 13.08 -10.65 -0.21
CA TRP A 98 11.97 -9.71 -0.21
C TRP A 98 10.77 -10.31 -0.90
N SER A 99 9.64 -10.36 -0.20
CA SER A 99 8.35 -10.76 -0.75
C SER A 99 7.37 -9.58 -0.74
N PHE A 100 6.49 -9.53 -1.71
CA PHE A 100 5.52 -8.43 -1.84
C PHE A 100 4.10 -8.92 -1.60
N PHE A 101 3.29 -8.10 -0.94
CA PHE A 101 1.86 -8.30 -0.86
C PHE A 101 1.19 -8.10 -2.20
N GLU A 102 0.07 -8.83 -2.39
CA GLU A 102 -0.81 -8.60 -3.52
C GLU A 102 -1.49 -7.24 -3.46
N THR A 103 -1.93 -6.81 -4.64
CA THR A 103 -2.82 -5.66 -4.74
C THR A 103 -4.09 -5.97 -3.94
N ALA A 104 -4.46 -5.04 -3.05
CA ALA A 104 -5.65 -5.16 -2.19
C ALA A 104 -5.64 -6.36 -1.20
N HIS A 105 -4.46 -6.76 -0.72
CA HIS A 105 -4.29 -7.76 0.36
C HIS A 105 -4.95 -7.36 1.70
N GLY A 106 -5.40 -6.12 1.86
CA GLY A 106 -6.15 -5.64 3.01
C GLY A 106 -5.30 -4.82 3.98
N LYS A 107 -5.75 -4.76 5.24
CA LYS A 107 -5.00 -4.12 6.33
C LYS A 107 -4.22 -5.17 7.09
N GLY A 108 -3.00 -4.85 7.50
CA GLY A 108 -2.12 -5.71 8.25
C GLY A 108 -1.85 -5.25 9.69
N PRO A 109 -1.03 -5.99 10.45
CA PRO A 109 -0.60 -5.61 11.80
C PRO A 109 0.01 -4.20 11.89
N CYS A 110 0.73 -3.77 10.84
CA CYS A 110 1.36 -2.46 10.76
C CYS A 110 0.35 -1.31 10.83
N ASP A 111 -0.82 -1.43 10.19
CA ASP A 111 -1.91 -0.47 10.29
C ASP A 111 -2.37 -0.27 11.74
N GLY A 112 -2.42 -1.36 12.52
CA GLY A 112 -2.80 -1.34 13.93
C GLY A 112 -1.80 -0.56 14.79
N ILE A 113 -0.50 -0.71 14.51
CA ILE A 113 0.58 0.03 15.18
C ILE A 113 0.44 1.52 14.89
N GLY A 114 0.35 1.88 13.61
CA GLY A 114 0.23 3.28 13.18
C GLY A 114 -1.01 3.93 13.78
N ALA A 115 -2.15 3.24 13.75
CA ALA A 115 -3.38 3.71 14.36
C ALA A 115 -3.25 3.89 15.89
N LYS A 116 -2.58 2.96 16.58
CA LYS A 116 -2.37 3.05 18.03
C LYS A 116 -1.49 4.25 18.40
N VAL A 117 -0.33 4.40 17.75
CA VAL A 117 0.62 5.51 18.00
C VAL A 117 -0.06 6.85 17.77
N LYS A 118 -0.66 7.05 16.59
CA LYS A 118 -1.40 8.28 16.25
C LYS A 118 -2.50 8.57 17.26
N ARG A 119 -3.29 7.56 17.63
CA ARG A 119 -4.40 7.73 18.58
C ARG A 119 -3.94 8.12 19.98
N VAL A 120 -2.86 7.53 20.50
CA VAL A 120 -2.42 7.85 21.87
C VAL A 120 -1.82 9.25 21.95
N VAL A 121 -1.03 9.66 20.95
CA VAL A 121 -0.48 11.03 20.90
C VAL A 121 -1.59 12.04 20.73
N TRP A 122 -2.51 11.81 19.78
CA TRP A 122 -3.67 12.68 19.55
C TRP A 122 -4.53 12.86 20.79
N ARG A 123 -4.82 11.77 21.53
CA ARG A 123 -5.56 11.85 22.80
C ARG A 123 -4.83 12.66 23.85
N SER A 124 -3.50 12.58 23.92
CA SER A 124 -2.71 13.37 24.86
C SER A 124 -2.79 14.87 24.56
N ILE A 125 -2.75 15.23 23.28
CA ILE A 125 -2.93 16.61 22.80
C ILE A 125 -4.32 17.13 23.18
N LEU A 126 -5.38 16.37 22.86
CA LEU A 126 -6.76 16.74 23.19
C LEU A 126 -7.01 16.89 24.70
N GLN A 127 -6.24 16.19 25.53
CA GLN A 127 -6.31 16.28 26.98
C GLN A 127 -5.43 17.40 27.56
N ASN A 128 -4.81 18.23 26.72
CA ASN A 128 -3.82 19.25 27.12
C ASN A 128 -2.66 18.67 27.95
N LYS A 129 -2.29 17.40 27.72
CA LYS A 129 -1.18 16.72 28.41
C LYS A 129 0.13 16.77 27.63
N SER A 130 0.06 17.04 26.33
CA SER A 130 1.21 17.16 25.44
C SER A 130 0.97 18.30 24.46
N VAL A 131 2.04 19.03 24.16
CA VAL A 131 2.11 19.94 23.01
C VAL A 131 3.00 19.25 21.99
N VAL A 132 2.51 19.12 20.76
CA VAL A 132 3.22 18.46 19.66
C VAL A 132 3.05 19.32 18.41
N THR A 133 4.16 19.84 17.93
CA THR A 133 4.22 20.78 16.80
C THR A 133 5.19 20.33 15.70
N ASN A 134 6.06 19.37 16.00
CA ASN A 134 7.07 18.82 15.10
C ASN A 134 7.32 17.32 15.35
N ALA A 135 8.11 16.69 14.48
CA ALA A 135 8.39 15.25 14.55
C ALA A 135 9.13 14.82 15.82
N ALA A 136 10.04 15.65 16.36
CA ALA A 136 10.77 15.32 17.58
C ALA A 136 9.84 15.31 18.81
N GLU A 137 8.93 16.28 18.92
CA GLU A 137 7.91 16.31 19.95
C GLU A 137 6.91 15.16 19.81
N PHE A 138 6.56 14.79 18.57
CA PHE A 138 5.71 13.63 18.30
C PHE A 138 6.40 12.35 18.77
N TYR A 139 7.70 12.20 18.47
CA TYR A 139 8.52 11.08 18.93
C TYR A 139 8.56 10.98 20.45
N ASP A 140 8.85 12.08 21.15
CA ASP A 140 8.91 12.09 22.62
C ASP A 140 7.55 11.70 23.24
N ALA A 141 6.46 12.24 22.70
CA ALA A 141 5.12 11.90 23.14
C ALA A 141 4.80 10.42 22.86
N ALA A 142 5.08 9.93 21.64
CA ALA A 142 4.84 8.55 21.24
C ALA A 142 5.64 7.57 22.11
N LYS A 143 6.93 7.83 22.32
CA LYS A 143 7.83 7.00 23.14
C LYS A 143 7.39 6.93 24.59
N LYS A 144 6.92 8.04 25.16
CA LYS A 144 6.39 8.09 26.52
C LYS A 144 5.08 7.33 26.68
N LEU A 145 4.19 7.41 25.69
CA LEU A 145 2.81 6.91 25.78
C LEU A 145 2.66 5.45 25.27
N SER A 146 3.49 5.00 24.33
CA SER A 146 3.36 3.71 23.65
C SER A 146 4.40 2.68 24.11
N LYS A 147 4.40 2.32 25.40
CA LYS A 147 5.41 1.40 25.98
C LYS A 147 5.50 0.01 25.34
N SER A 148 4.46 -0.43 24.64
CA SER A 148 4.44 -1.74 23.96
C SER A 148 5.00 -1.71 22.54
N ILE A 149 5.41 -0.55 22.03
CA ILE A 149 5.92 -0.36 20.67
C ILE A 149 7.29 0.30 20.79
N ASN A 150 8.28 -0.21 20.04
CA ASN A 150 9.59 0.42 19.97
C ASN A 150 9.49 1.64 19.06
N ILE A 151 9.52 2.81 19.68
CA ILE A 151 9.48 4.09 18.97
C ILE A 151 10.93 4.53 18.72
N LEU A 152 11.31 4.65 17.45
CA LEU A 152 12.62 5.18 17.03
C LEU A 152 12.42 6.52 16.31
N PHE A 153 13.47 7.34 16.31
CA PHE A 153 13.49 8.59 15.55
C PHE A 153 14.59 8.50 14.50
N VAL A 154 14.26 8.85 13.26
CA VAL A 154 15.23 8.97 12.16
C VAL A 154 15.01 10.34 11.53
N SER A 155 15.98 11.22 11.63
CA SER A 155 15.87 12.58 11.13
C SER A 155 16.02 12.66 9.60
N LYS A 156 15.47 13.71 9.00
CA LYS A 156 15.71 14.05 7.59
C LYS A 156 17.18 14.27 7.26
N LYS A 157 17.99 14.64 8.25
CA LYS A 157 19.45 14.70 8.07
C LYS A 157 20.02 13.30 7.91
N GLU A 158 19.69 12.37 8.80
CA GLU A 158 20.16 10.97 8.72
C GLU A 158 19.74 10.31 7.41
N VAL A 159 18.49 10.51 6.96
CA VAL A 159 18.03 10.00 5.65
C VAL A 159 18.88 10.54 4.52
N ARG A 160 19.20 11.85 4.51
CA ARG A 160 20.05 12.47 3.48
C ARG A 160 21.47 11.92 3.50
N ASP A 161 22.09 11.84 4.67
CA ASP A 161 23.47 11.36 4.83
C ASP A 161 23.61 9.90 4.33
N VAL A 162 22.56 9.08 4.54
CA VAL A 162 22.49 7.71 4.01
C VAL A 162 22.26 7.70 2.50
N VAL A 163 21.36 8.53 1.98
CA VAL A 163 21.07 8.63 0.54
C VAL A 163 22.33 8.98 -0.25
N GLU A 164 23.13 9.95 0.21
CA GLU A 164 24.40 10.35 -0.43
C GLU A 164 25.36 9.16 -0.60
N GLN A 165 25.40 8.23 0.36
CA GLN A 165 26.21 7.01 0.26
C GLN A 165 25.62 5.97 -0.71
N LEU A 166 24.30 5.98 -0.90
CA LEU A 166 23.60 5.04 -1.77
C LEU A 166 23.54 5.51 -3.23
N GLU A 167 23.75 6.80 -3.52
CA GLU A 167 23.70 7.31 -4.90
C GLU A 167 24.64 6.57 -5.85
N GLN A 168 25.88 6.32 -5.42
CA GLN A 168 26.85 5.56 -6.21
C GLN A 168 26.37 4.12 -6.48
N ARG A 169 25.74 3.49 -5.48
CA ARG A 169 25.14 2.15 -5.62
C ARG A 169 24.00 2.18 -6.65
N TRP A 170 23.11 3.15 -6.53
CA TRP A 170 21.93 3.27 -7.38
C TRP A 170 22.26 3.65 -8.82
N ALA A 171 23.34 4.38 -9.05
CA ALA A 171 23.84 4.69 -10.39
C ALA A 171 24.14 3.43 -11.22
N SER A 172 24.53 2.33 -10.57
CA SER A 172 24.83 1.05 -11.22
C SER A 172 23.61 0.15 -11.48
N CYS A 173 22.43 0.51 -10.94
CA CYS A 173 21.24 -0.34 -10.95
C CYS A 173 20.46 -0.24 -12.28
N LYS A 174 20.32 -1.36 -12.99
CA LYS A 174 19.44 -1.49 -14.16
C LYS A 174 17.97 -1.64 -13.76
N ALA A 175 17.07 -1.26 -14.67
CA ALA A 175 15.65 -1.55 -14.50
C ALA A 175 15.42 -3.07 -14.59
N ILE A 176 14.60 -3.62 -13.69
CA ILE A 176 14.19 -5.02 -13.72
C ILE A 176 12.88 -5.09 -14.53
N PRO A 177 12.87 -5.77 -15.70
CA PRO A 177 11.65 -5.91 -16.49
C PRO A 177 10.53 -6.56 -15.69
N GLY A 178 9.31 -6.02 -15.81
CA GLY A 178 8.15 -6.60 -15.13
C GLY A 178 8.18 -6.49 -13.60
N THR A 179 8.94 -5.55 -13.02
CA THR A 179 9.04 -5.35 -11.55
C THR A 179 7.67 -5.38 -10.85
N HIS A 180 6.65 -4.75 -11.43
CA HIS A 180 5.29 -4.72 -10.86
C HIS A 180 4.66 -6.12 -10.68
N SER A 181 5.03 -7.10 -11.51
CA SER A 181 4.49 -8.47 -11.46
C SER A 181 5.25 -9.41 -10.51
N LEU A 182 6.35 -8.97 -9.91
CA LEU A 182 7.17 -9.82 -9.05
C LEU A 182 6.58 -9.93 -7.64
N HIS A 183 6.52 -11.12 -7.06
CA HIS A 183 6.08 -11.30 -5.66
C HIS A 183 7.17 -11.84 -4.75
N PHE A 184 8.31 -12.24 -5.32
CA PHE A 184 9.47 -12.67 -4.57
C PHE A 184 10.78 -12.30 -5.26
N VAL A 185 11.76 -11.86 -4.47
CA VAL A 185 13.11 -11.51 -4.91
C VAL A 185 14.15 -11.98 -3.88
N ALA A 186 15.24 -12.59 -4.35
CA ALA A 186 16.37 -13.03 -3.53
C ALA A 186 17.71 -12.76 -4.22
N LYS A 187 18.79 -12.68 -3.46
CA LYS A 187 20.15 -12.62 -4.00
C LYS A 187 20.54 -13.97 -4.61
N ARG A 188 21.15 -13.96 -5.80
CA ARG A 188 21.86 -15.12 -6.38
C ARG A 188 23.36 -14.98 -6.16
N ASP A 189 23.89 -13.85 -6.62
CA ASP A 189 25.31 -13.47 -6.56
C ASP A 189 25.41 -11.94 -6.38
N ASP A 190 26.60 -11.37 -6.47
CA ASP A 190 26.83 -9.95 -6.18
C ASP A 190 26.21 -9.00 -7.22
N THR A 191 25.75 -9.52 -8.36
CA THR A 191 25.16 -8.70 -9.44
C THR A 191 23.75 -9.13 -9.84
N THR A 192 23.38 -10.38 -9.54
CA THR A 192 22.19 -11.05 -10.05
C THR A 192 21.20 -11.37 -8.93
N MET A 193 19.92 -11.18 -9.24
CA MET A 193 18.81 -11.54 -8.37
C MET A 193 18.01 -12.69 -8.97
N ILE A 194 17.45 -13.51 -8.09
CA ILE A 194 16.39 -14.47 -8.40
C ILE A 194 15.07 -13.73 -8.22
N THR A 195 14.20 -13.75 -9.23
CA THR A 195 12.86 -13.17 -9.17
C THR A 195 11.78 -14.20 -9.48
N ALA A 196 10.62 -14.08 -8.85
CA ALA A 196 9.46 -14.89 -9.17
C ALA A 196 8.19 -14.05 -9.18
N LYS A 197 7.25 -14.42 -10.07
CA LYS A 197 5.92 -13.81 -10.14
C LYS A 197 5.00 -14.28 -9.02
N ASN A 198 5.34 -15.39 -8.38
CA ASN A 198 4.58 -15.97 -7.29
C ASN A 198 5.43 -15.97 -6.02
N SER A 199 4.79 -16.08 -4.87
CA SER A 199 5.48 -16.13 -3.58
C SER A 199 6.44 -17.33 -3.52
N GLN A 200 7.55 -17.19 -2.77
CA GLN A 200 8.46 -18.29 -2.46
C GLN A 200 7.78 -19.49 -1.78
N PHE A 201 6.60 -19.27 -1.18
CA PHE A 201 5.83 -20.31 -0.48
C PHE A 201 4.85 -21.06 -1.39
N MET A 202 4.69 -20.62 -2.64
CA MET A 202 3.89 -21.30 -3.65
C MET A 202 4.50 -21.07 -5.03
N GLN A 203 5.56 -21.82 -5.31
CA GLN A 203 6.27 -21.73 -6.59
C GLN A 203 5.49 -22.49 -7.68
N THR A 204 4.57 -21.81 -8.34
CA THR A 204 3.91 -22.33 -9.55
C THR A 204 4.66 -21.95 -10.83
N ASP A 205 5.41 -20.85 -10.80
CA ASP A 205 6.23 -20.38 -11.92
C ASP A 205 7.72 -20.61 -11.67
N GLN A 206 8.49 -20.86 -12.73
CA GLN A 206 9.94 -20.93 -12.64
C GLN A 206 10.52 -19.56 -12.24
N CYS A 207 11.50 -19.59 -11.34
CA CYS A 207 12.29 -18.40 -11.03
C CYS A 207 13.07 -17.91 -12.25
N GLN A 208 13.21 -16.60 -12.36
CA GLN A 208 14.01 -15.95 -13.39
C GLN A 208 15.24 -15.30 -12.76
N GLU A 209 16.33 -15.24 -13.52
CA GLU A 209 17.54 -14.52 -13.12
C GLU A 209 17.54 -13.14 -13.78
N GLN A 210 17.82 -12.11 -12.98
CA GLN A 210 17.84 -10.72 -13.42
C GLN A 210 19.12 -10.06 -12.93
N THR A 211 19.99 -9.65 -13.86
CA THR A 211 21.19 -8.87 -13.52
C THR A 211 20.82 -7.43 -13.20
N LEU A 212 21.01 -7.04 -11.94
CA LEU A 212 20.68 -5.71 -11.45
C LEU A 212 21.87 -4.74 -11.54
N ILE A 213 23.09 -5.21 -11.24
CA ILE A 213 24.29 -4.37 -11.24
C ILE A 213 25.10 -4.63 -12.51
N VAL A 214 25.50 -3.56 -13.20
CA VAL A 214 26.47 -3.63 -14.29
C VAL A 214 27.84 -3.31 -13.77
N ILE A 215 28.76 -4.27 -13.86
CA ILE A 215 30.18 -4.01 -13.67
C ILE A 215 30.72 -3.52 -15.02
N PRO A 216 31.30 -2.31 -15.11
CA PRO A 216 31.99 -1.88 -16.32
C PRO A 216 33.12 -2.88 -16.60
N PRO A 217 33.35 -3.30 -17.86
CA PRO A 217 34.48 -4.16 -18.17
C PRO A 217 35.76 -3.47 -17.71
N THR A 218 36.54 -4.14 -16.86
CA THR A 218 37.87 -3.68 -16.47
C THR A 218 38.73 -3.61 -17.73
N CYS A 219 39.05 -2.41 -18.20
CA CYS A 219 40.07 -2.22 -19.22
C CYS A 219 41.40 -2.74 -18.66
N SER A 220 41.78 -3.96 -19.05
CA SER A 220 43.16 -4.42 -18.91
C SER A 220 44.01 -3.54 -19.81
N ALA A 221 44.78 -2.64 -19.21
CA ALA A 221 45.82 -1.93 -19.91
C ALA A 221 46.81 -2.95 -20.50
N ASN A 222 46.85 -3.05 -21.81
CA ASN A 222 48.06 -3.38 -22.57
C ASN A 222 47.92 -2.78 -23.98
N ALA A 223 48.94 -2.00 -24.34
CA ALA A 223 49.08 -1.29 -25.59
C ALA A 223 49.27 -2.25 -26.78
N ASP A 224 48.70 -1.94 -27.95
CA ASP A 224 49.45 -1.37 -29.08
C ASP A 224 48.60 -1.31 -30.37
N HIS A 225 48.67 -0.15 -31.01
CA HIS A 225 48.52 0.18 -32.43
C HIS A 225 47.43 -0.48 -33.32
N THR A 226 46.52 0.35 -33.87
CA THR A 226 46.76 1.02 -35.17
C THR A 226 45.70 2.09 -35.46
N CYS A 227 46.20 3.17 -36.08
CA CYS A 227 45.54 4.41 -36.47
C CYS A 227 44.79 4.24 -37.80
N THR A 228 43.67 4.95 -38.00
CA THR A 228 43.52 5.96 -39.08
C THR A 228 42.25 6.78 -38.86
N ALA A 229 42.43 8.09 -38.96
CA ALA A 229 41.44 9.15 -38.83
C ALA A 229 40.84 9.56 -40.18
N GLU A 230 39.62 10.10 -40.16
CA GLU A 230 39.19 11.16 -41.09
C GLU A 230 38.36 12.20 -40.32
N TYR A 231 39.02 13.32 -40.01
CA TYR A 231 38.49 14.70 -39.90
C TYR A 231 38.24 15.19 -41.35
N ASP A 232 37.41 16.16 -41.72
CA ASP A 232 36.80 17.31 -41.07
C ASP A 232 35.75 17.87 -42.07
N GLN A 233 34.75 18.62 -41.61
CA GLN A 233 34.42 19.91 -42.23
C GLN A 233 33.42 20.72 -41.41
N ALA A 234 33.90 21.89 -40.97
CA ALA A 234 33.12 22.98 -40.40
C ALA A 234 32.39 23.77 -41.51
N PHE A 235 31.21 24.30 -41.16
CA PHE A 235 30.64 25.50 -41.79
C PHE A 235 30.05 26.40 -40.71
N THR A 236 30.38 27.69 -40.78
CA THR A 236 30.05 28.73 -39.81
C THR A 236 28.75 29.48 -40.14
N THR A 237 28.04 29.81 -39.06
CA THR A 237 27.15 30.97 -38.79
C THR A 237 25.86 31.19 -39.59
N SER A 238 24.73 31.16 -38.87
CA SER A 238 23.84 32.33 -38.76
C SER A 238 22.98 32.28 -37.48
N ASN A 239 22.71 33.47 -36.95
CA ASN A 239 21.97 33.75 -35.72
C ASN A 239 20.56 33.15 -35.69
N SER A 240 20.10 32.67 -34.52
CA SER A 240 18.77 33.01 -34.00
C SER A 240 18.57 32.52 -32.56
N THR A 241 18.27 33.49 -31.70
CA THR A 241 17.39 33.42 -30.52
C THR A 241 17.54 32.25 -29.55
N SER A 242 18.11 32.60 -28.39
CA SER A 242 17.85 31.97 -27.08
C SER A 242 16.37 31.57 -26.96
N SER A 243 16.11 30.28 -26.90
CA SER A 243 14.86 29.75 -26.35
C SER A 243 15.23 28.90 -25.15
N SER A 244 15.11 29.53 -23.97
CA SER A 244 15.04 28.82 -22.70
C SER A 244 13.90 27.81 -22.77
N ILE A 245 14.21 26.54 -22.51
CA ILE A 245 13.18 25.54 -22.22
C ILE A 245 12.53 25.98 -20.91
N THR A 246 11.33 26.53 -21.00
CA THR A 246 10.52 26.88 -19.86
C THR A 246 9.90 25.59 -19.33
N VAL A 247 10.23 25.20 -18.10
CA VAL A 247 9.56 24.10 -17.41
C VAL A 247 8.25 24.67 -16.86
N GLU A 248 7.14 24.41 -17.54
CA GLU A 248 5.81 24.69 -17.01
C GLU A 248 5.42 23.60 -15.99
N HIS A 249 5.16 24.01 -14.75
CA HIS A 249 4.50 23.14 -13.77
C HIS A 249 2.99 23.15 -14.01
N GLY A 250 2.48 22.04 -14.54
CA GLY A 250 1.05 21.83 -14.82
C GLY A 250 0.83 21.16 -16.17
N LEU A 251 -0.25 20.37 -16.29
CA LEU A 251 -0.66 19.76 -17.57
C LEU A 251 -0.89 20.88 -18.61
N PRO A 252 -0.36 20.75 -19.85
CA PRO A 252 -0.58 21.72 -20.93
C PRO A 252 -2.07 22.04 -21.10
N SER A 253 -2.46 23.29 -21.38
CA SER A 253 -3.88 23.71 -21.42
C SER A 253 -4.76 22.89 -22.38
N HIS A 254 -4.18 22.34 -23.46
CA HIS A 254 -4.84 21.41 -24.39
C HIS A 254 -5.02 19.97 -23.84
N LEU A 255 -4.23 19.57 -22.83
CA LEU A 255 -4.35 18.32 -22.07
C LEU A 255 -5.11 18.52 -20.75
N ALA A 256 -5.09 19.72 -20.17
CA ALA A 256 -5.87 20.08 -18.99
C ALA A 256 -7.36 19.85 -19.24
N PHE A 257 -7.87 20.16 -20.44
CA PHE A 257 -9.28 19.91 -20.79
C PHE A 257 -9.66 18.42 -20.83
N LYS A 258 -8.69 17.50 -20.99
CA LYS A 258 -8.94 16.04 -20.94
C LYS A 258 -9.04 15.50 -19.50
N PHE A 259 -8.51 16.22 -18.51
CA PHE A 259 -8.54 15.83 -17.10
C PHE A 259 -9.39 16.76 -16.21
N ASN A 260 -9.82 17.92 -16.72
CA ASN A 260 -10.75 18.85 -16.04
C ASN A 260 -12.23 18.65 -16.41
N GLN A 261 -12.57 17.59 -17.14
CA GLN A 261 -13.94 17.10 -17.19
C GLN A 261 -14.07 15.93 -16.22
N TYR A 262 -14.40 16.23 -14.95
CA TYR A 262 -15.31 15.35 -14.23
C TYR A 262 -16.64 15.38 -14.98
N GLN A 263 -16.76 14.54 -16.01
CA GLN A 263 -18.04 13.98 -16.40
C GLN A 263 -18.03 12.52 -15.99
N SER A 264 -18.28 12.29 -14.69
CA SER A 264 -18.87 11.04 -14.26
C SER A 264 -20.32 11.03 -14.71
N TYR A 265 -20.62 10.62 -15.95
CA TYR A 265 -21.86 9.91 -16.27
C TYR A 265 -21.91 9.42 -17.72
N SER A 266 -22.23 8.13 -17.90
CA SER A 266 -23.16 7.74 -18.96
C SER A 266 -23.89 6.41 -18.63
N LEU A 267 -25.22 6.50 -18.57
CA LEU A 267 -26.18 5.49 -19.04
C LEU A 267 -26.98 6.24 -20.13
N PRO A 268 -27.29 5.67 -21.32
CA PRO A 268 -27.89 4.34 -21.52
C PRO A 268 -27.43 3.61 -22.84
N ASN A 269 -27.72 2.32 -23.06
CA ASN A 269 -28.87 1.88 -23.88
C ASN A 269 -29.04 0.34 -23.82
N HIS A 270 -29.73 -0.16 -22.81
CA HIS A 270 -31.05 -0.81 -22.92
C HIS A 270 -31.34 -1.50 -21.57
N MET A 271 -32.61 -1.57 -21.22
CA MET A 271 -33.12 -2.02 -19.93
C MET A 271 -32.56 -3.38 -19.44
N ALA A 272 -31.62 -3.35 -18.49
CA ALA A 272 -31.51 -4.31 -17.39
C ALA A 272 -30.55 -3.81 -16.29
N VAL A 273 -31.15 -3.56 -15.12
CA VAL A 273 -30.73 -3.90 -13.74
C VAL A 273 -29.40 -3.33 -13.16
N LEU A 274 -29.56 -2.44 -12.15
CA LEU A 274 -28.59 -1.96 -11.15
C LEU A 274 -27.45 -1.02 -11.61
N SER A 275 -27.54 0.26 -11.24
CA SER A 275 -26.35 1.13 -11.11
C SER A 275 -25.99 1.28 -9.63
N SER A 276 -24.82 0.76 -9.23
CA SER A 276 -24.37 0.80 -7.83
C SER A 276 -23.17 1.72 -7.65
N ALA A 277 -23.21 2.56 -6.62
CA ALA A 277 -22.10 3.40 -6.19
C ALA A 277 -21.70 3.03 -4.75
N ILE A 278 -20.40 2.83 -4.52
CA ILE A 278 -19.86 2.64 -3.18
C ILE A 278 -19.62 4.04 -2.58
N VAL A 279 -20.22 4.31 -1.42
CA VAL A 279 -20.13 5.63 -0.79
C VAL A 279 -19.43 5.52 0.56
N LYS A 280 -18.36 6.31 0.74
CA LYS A 280 -17.72 6.54 2.04
C LYS A 280 -18.44 7.67 2.78
N GLY A 281 -18.74 7.48 4.06
CA GLY A 281 -19.33 8.52 4.89
C GLY A 281 -18.43 9.77 4.99
N GLN A 282 -19.00 10.96 4.79
CA GLN A 282 -18.21 12.21 4.74
C GLN A 282 -17.57 12.61 6.10
N GLN A 283 -18.03 12.00 7.20
CA GLN A 283 -17.49 12.13 8.57
C GLN A 283 -17.29 10.78 9.25
N SER A 284 -17.31 9.69 8.48
CA SER A 284 -17.26 8.33 8.99
C SER A 284 -16.42 7.46 8.07
N GLU A 285 -15.48 6.71 8.65
CA GLU A 285 -14.70 5.68 7.94
C GLU A 285 -15.55 4.46 7.53
N HIS A 286 -16.87 4.53 7.68
CA HIS A 286 -17.84 3.50 7.32
C HIS A 286 -18.23 3.57 5.84
N TRP A 287 -18.27 2.39 5.21
CA TRP A 287 -18.68 2.20 3.83
C TRP A 287 -20.10 1.64 3.77
N PHE A 288 -20.91 2.15 2.84
CA PHE A 288 -22.23 1.61 2.53
C PHE A 288 -22.45 1.60 1.00
N LEU A 289 -23.39 0.79 0.54
CA LEU A 289 -23.69 0.66 -0.89
C LEU A 289 -24.93 1.47 -1.24
N LEU A 290 -24.81 2.36 -2.23
CA LEU A 290 -25.95 3.05 -2.83
C LEU A 290 -26.30 2.39 -4.16
N VAL A 291 -27.56 2.02 -4.32
CA VAL A 291 -28.06 1.23 -5.44
C VAL A 291 -29.19 1.98 -6.10
N ALA A 292 -29.03 2.37 -7.37
CA ALA A 292 -30.09 2.91 -8.18
C ALA A 292 -30.72 1.80 -9.05
N LEU A 293 -32.04 1.73 -9.01
CA LEU A 293 -32.88 0.82 -9.77
C LEU A 293 -33.76 1.64 -10.72
N PRO A 294 -33.26 2.00 -11.92
CA PRO A 294 -33.98 2.88 -12.84
C PRO A 294 -35.35 2.35 -13.23
N LEU A 295 -35.49 1.05 -13.48
CA LEU A 295 -36.79 0.48 -13.86
C LEU A 295 -37.85 0.55 -12.73
N LYS A 296 -37.40 0.67 -11.48
CA LYS A 296 -38.27 0.77 -10.31
C LYS A 296 -38.38 2.20 -9.77
N HIS A 297 -37.73 3.18 -10.43
CA HIS A 297 -37.52 4.53 -9.91
C HIS A 297 -37.17 4.53 -8.41
N THR A 298 -36.23 3.68 -8.01
CA THR A 298 -35.90 3.49 -6.59
C THR A 298 -34.40 3.60 -6.36
N ILE A 299 -34.00 4.29 -5.30
CA ILE A 299 -32.64 4.31 -4.78
C ILE A 299 -32.65 3.62 -3.42
N ILE A 300 -31.72 2.70 -3.21
CA ILE A 300 -31.59 1.92 -1.99
C ILE A 300 -30.20 2.18 -1.39
N ALA A 301 -30.15 2.57 -0.12
CA ALA A 301 -28.93 2.53 0.67
C ALA A 301 -28.88 1.23 1.48
N LEU A 302 -27.89 0.38 1.21
CA LEU A 302 -27.61 -0.84 1.94
C LEU A 302 -26.43 -0.63 2.91
N ASP A 303 -26.72 -0.77 4.20
CA ASP A 303 -25.84 -0.46 5.31
C ASP A 303 -25.79 -1.65 6.30
N SER A 304 -24.58 -2.17 6.52
CA SER A 304 -24.28 -3.25 7.47
C SER A 304 -24.24 -2.81 8.94
N LEU A 305 -24.36 -1.50 9.21
CA LEU A 305 -24.55 -0.91 10.54
C LEU A 305 -25.86 -0.12 10.57
N ALA A 306 -26.93 -0.62 9.95
CA ALA A 306 -28.18 0.11 9.83
C ALA A 306 -28.78 0.47 11.19
N GLY A 307 -29.52 1.57 11.21
CA GLY A 307 -30.45 1.89 12.29
C GLY A 307 -31.88 1.84 11.77
N TYR A 308 -32.86 2.02 12.66
CA TYR A 308 -34.27 2.10 12.24
C TYR A 308 -34.63 3.40 11.48
N LYS A 309 -33.67 4.31 11.33
CA LYS A 309 -33.81 5.56 10.57
C LYS A 309 -32.64 5.70 9.60
N ALA A 310 -32.90 6.30 8.45
CA ALA A 310 -31.86 6.62 7.47
C ALA A 310 -30.77 7.51 8.10
N LYS A 311 -29.51 7.14 7.90
CA LYS A 311 -28.37 7.91 8.41
C LYS A 311 -28.18 9.21 7.60
N PRO A 312 -27.67 10.29 8.22
CA PRO A 312 -27.36 11.53 7.51
C PRO A 312 -26.43 11.35 6.31
N SER A 313 -25.49 10.40 6.38
CA SER A 313 -24.57 10.06 5.28
C SER A 313 -25.30 9.51 4.07
N ALA A 314 -26.28 8.63 4.27
CA ALA A 314 -27.11 8.08 3.20
C ALA A 314 -27.99 9.16 2.57
N ILE A 315 -28.61 10.01 3.41
CA ILE A 315 -29.42 11.15 2.96
C ILE A 315 -28.57 12.12 2.12
N SER A 316 -27.36 12.46 2.59
CA SER A 316 -26.43 13.33 1.86
C SER A 316 -26.02 12.73 0.51
N ALA A 317 -25.76 11.43 0.46
CA ALA A 317 -25.42 10.73 -0.79
C ALA A 317 -26.55 10.81 -1.82
N VAL A 318 -27.80 10.65 -1.38
CA VAL A 318 -29.00 10.78 -2.23
C VAL A 318 -29.17 12.21 -2.73
N HIS A 319 -28.96 13.22 -1.86
CA HIS A 319 -29.00 14.61 -2.31
C HIS A 319 -27.97 14.89 -3.38
N LYS A 320 -26.73 14.39 -3.23
CA LYS A 320 -25.70 14.51 -4.26
C LYS A 320 -26.11 13.83 -5.56
N TRP A 321 -26.69 12.63 -5.48
CA TRP A 321 -27.23 11.94 -6.64
C TRP A 321 -28.31 12.77 -7.32
N SER A 322 -29.27 13.33 -6.57
CA SER A 322 -30.37 14.12 -7.13
C SER A 322 -29.87 15.37 -7.86
N LEU A 323 -28.80 16.00 -7.37
CA LEU A 323 -28.18 17.15 -8.04
C LEU A 323 -27.51 16.77 -9.37
N LEU A 324 -27.00 15.54 -9.47
CA LEU A 324 -26.42 15.02 -10.72
C LEU A 324 -27.52 14.67 -11.74
N THR A 325 -28.73 14.33 -11.28
CA THR A 325 -29.85 13.97 -12.15
C THR A 325 -30.73 15.14 -12.57
N THR A 326 -30.77 16.25 -11.82
CA THR A 326 -31.54 17.46 -12.18
C THR A 326 -31.10 18.11 -13.49
N ASN A 327 -29.93 17.77 -14.02
CA ASN A 327 -29.45 18.24 -15.33
C ASN A 327 -29.83 17.29 -16.49
N ASN A 328 -30.66 16.27 -16.24
CA ASN A 328 -31.11 15.30 -17.22
C ASN A 328 -32.64 15.13 -17.11
N ASP A 329 -33.39 15.65 -18.09
CA ASP A 329 -34.86 15.64 -18.12
C ASP A 329 -35.47 14.21 -18.01
N ALA A 330 -34.68 13.16 -18.25
CA ALA A 330 -35.08 11.77 -18.11
C ALA A 330 -35.09 11.23 -16.66
N LEU A 331 -34.62 12.01 -15.67
CA LEU A 331 -34.41 11.57 -14.28
C LEU A 331 -35.01 12.57 -13.27
N ASP A 332 -36.32 12.85 -13.40
CA ASP A 332 -37.07 13.70 -12.47
C ASP A 332 -36.99 13.16 -11.03
N PRO A 333 -36.30 13.84 -10.09
CA PRO A 333 -36.12 13.37 -8.72
C PRO A 333 -37.43 13.18 -7.94
N GLN A 334 -38.53 13.85 -8.34
CA GLN A 334 -39.82 13.72 -7.67
C GLN A 334 -40.49 12.36 -7.91
N GLN A 335 -40.06 11.64 -8.96
CA GLN A 335 -40.60 10.32 -9.30
C GLN A 335 -39.83 9.17 -8.64
N TRP A 336 -38.71 9.47 -7.95
CA TRP A 336 -37.86 8.46 -7.35
C TRP A 336 -38.15 8.26 -5.87
N LYS A 337 -38.19 6.99 -5.46
CA LYS A 337 -38.31 6.59 -4.06
C LYS A 337 -36.94 6.32 -3.46
N PHE A 338 -36.70 6.80 -2.25
CA PHE A 338 -35.51 6.46 -1.48
C PHE A 338 -35.84 5.49 -0.36
N CYS A 339 -35.04 4.43 -0.27
CA CYS A 339 -35.15 3.40 0.76
C CYS A 339 -33.79 3.21 1.44
N SER A 340 -33.82 2.93 2.74
CA SER A 340 -32.65 2.43 3.49
C SER A 340 -33.08 1.18 4.24
N ASN A 341 -32.23 0.16 4.28
CA ASN A 341 -32.53 -1.06 5.03
C ASN A 341 -32.58 -0.78 6.54
N SER A 342 -33.39 -1.57 7.25
CA SER A 342 -33.33 -1.75 8.69
C SER A 342 -32.32 -2.85 9.06
N PRO A 343 -31.99 -3.01 10.35
CA PRO A 343 -31.15 -4.11 10.82
C PRO A 343 -31.71 -5.52 10.56
N GLN A 344 -33.03 -5.64 10.36
CA GLN A 344 -33.68 -6.93 10.12
C GLN A 344 -33.71 -7.34 8.65
N ASP A 345 -33.53 -6.38 7.73
CA ASP A 345 -33.73 -6.63 6.30
C ASP A 345 -32.52 -7.34 5.65
N ILE A 346 -31.31 -7.07 6.16
CA ILE A 346 -30.06 -7.61 5.60
C ILE A 346 -29.05 -7.96 6.72
N PRO A 347 -28.10 -8.88 6.47
CA PRO A 347 -27.06 -9.25 7.44
C PRO A 347 -26.30 -8.03 7.97
N GLN A 348 -26.10 -7.93 9.28
CA GLN A 348 -25.38 -6.81 9.90
C GLN A 348 -23.96 -7.22 10.29
N GLN A 349 -23.02 -6.27 10.25
CA GLN A 349 -21.66 -6.51 10.75
C GLN A 349 -21.63 -6.44 12.28
N GLY A 350 -20.81 -7.29 12.91
CA GLY A 350 -20.64 -7.32 14.37
C GLY A 350 -19.47 -6.48 14.90
N ASN A 351 -18.70 -5.82 14.02
CA ASN A 351 -17.48 -5.08 14.38
C ASN A 351 -17.41 -3.72 13.66
N SER A 352 -16.29 -3.01 13.77
CA SER A 352 -16.11 -1.68 13.19
C SER A 352 -15.27 -1.62 11.91
N TYR A 353 -14.94 -2.76 11.28
CA TYR A 353 -13.95 -2.81 10.20
C TYR A 353 -14.35 -3.67 8.98
N ASP A 354 -15.46 -4.41 9.06
CA ASP A 354 -15.92 -5.29 7.97
C ASP A 354 -16.93 -4.66 7.00
N CYS A 355 -17.28 -3.38 7.16
CA CYS A 355 -18.25 -2.70 6.27
C CYS A 355 -17.95 -2.84 4.78
N GLY A 356 -16.68 -2.81 4.37
CA GLY A 356 -16.29 -3.04 2.98
C GLY A 356 -16.61 -4.46 2.47
N VAL A 357 -16.45 -5.48 3.32
CA VAL A 357 -16.78 -6.87 2.97
C VAL A 357 -18.28 -7.00 2.72
N PHE A 358 -19.10 -6.44 3.61
CA PHE A 358 -20.56 -6.46 3.47
C PHE A 358 -21.02 -5.68 2.23
N VAL A 359 -20.44 -4.52 1.93
CA VAL A 359 -20.72 -3.78 0.69
C VAL A 359 -20.47 -4.65 -0.55
N CYS A 360 -19.33 -5.35 -0.60
CA CYS A 360 -19.01 -6.24 -1.71
C CYS A 360 -19.99 -7.44 -1.78
N MET A 361 -20.37 -8.02 -0.64
CA MET A 361 -21.37 -9.08 -0.60
C MET A 361 -22.75 -8.63 -1.11
N TYR A 362 -23.20 -7.44 -0.72
CA TYR A 362 -24.47 -6.88 -1.19
C TYR A 362 -24.44 -6.63 -2.69
N ALA A 363 -23.37 -5.99 -3.18
CA ALA A 363 -23.18 -5.74 -4.60
C ALA A 363 -23.18 -7.06 -5.39
N ARG A 364 -22.49 -8.08 -4.88
CA ARG A 364 -22.43 -9.39 -5.48
C ARG A 364 -23.81 -10.06 -5.58
N SER A 365 -24.57 -10.10 -4.47
CA SER A 365 -25.92 -10.67 -4.45
C SER A 365 -26.83 -10.00 -5.48
N LEU A 366 -26.76 -8.67 -5.55
CA LEU A 366 -27.53 -7.87 -6.50
C LEU A 366 -27.13 -8.14 -7.96
N VAL A 367 -25.83 -8.19 -8.27
CA VAL A 367 -25.33 -8.41 -9.65
C VAL A 367 -25.64 -9.83 -10.14
N TYR A 368 -25.57 -10.83 -9.27
CA TYR A 368 -25.83 -12.23 -9.63
C TYR A 368 -27.27 -12.68 -9.44
N ASP A 369 -28.16 -11.79 -8.99
CA ASP A 369 -29.54 -12.12 -8.60
C ASP A 369 -29.60 -13.35 -7.68
N SER A 370 -28.74 -13.35 -6.64
CA SER A 370 -28.55 -14.46 -5.71
C SER A 370 -28.94 -14.06 -4.29
N ASP A 371 -29.32 -15.04 -3.47
CA ASP A 371 -29.67 -14.81 -2.08
C ASP A 371 -28.50 -14.21 -1.28
N LEU A 372 -28.82 -13.31 -0.35
CA LEU A 372 -27.83 -12.78 0.59
C LEU A 372 -27.39 -13.89 1.56
N VAL A 373 -26.09 -13.99 1.79
CA VAL A 373 -25.53 -14.90 2.81
C VAL A 373 -25.96 -14.40 4.19
N THR A 374 -26.89 -15.09 4.83
CA THR A 374 -27.51 -14.69 6.10
C THR A 374 -26.56 -14.77 7.29
N GLN A 375 -25.60 -15.68 7.25
CA GLN A 375 -24.57 -15.87 8.27
C GLN A 375 -23.17 -15.90 7.63
N PRO A 376 -22.61 -14.73 7.26
CA PRO A 376 -21.31 -14.70 6.60
C PRO A 376 -20.18 -15.11 7.54
N ASP A 377 -19.42 -16.12 7.13
CA ASP A 377 -18.05 -16.32 7.63
C ASP A 377 -17.16 -15.25 6.98
N VAL A 378 -17.13 -14.06 7.60
CA VAL A 378 -16.38 -12.91 7.08
C VAL A 378 -14.89 -13.21 6.87
N PRO A 379 -14.18 -13.90 7.78
CA PRO A 379 -12.83 -14.38 7.51
C PRO A 379 -12.71 -15.23 6.24
N CYS A 380 -13.63 -16.16 6.01
CA CYS A 380 -13.66 -16.97 4.79
C CYS A 380 -13.90 -16.12 3.54
N ILE A 381 -14.86 -15.20 3.59
CA ILE A 381 -15.20 -14.32 2.47
C ILE A 381 -14.02 -13.40 2.12
N ARG A 382 -13.29 -12.88 3.13
CA ARG A 382 -12.06 -12.11 2.92
C ARG A 382 -11.01 -12.92 2.17
N ARG A 383 -10.80 -14.18 2.57
CA ARG A 383 -9.88 -15.10 1.86
C ARG A 383 -10.31 -15.32 0.41
N GLN A 384 -11.61 -15.46 0.18
CA GLN A 384 -12.16 -15.60 -1.17
C GLN A 384 -11.92 -14.36 -2.03
N MET A 385 -12.23 -13.16 -1.53
CA MET A 385 -12.03 -11.90 -2.24
C MET A 385 -10.57 -11.73 -2.68
N ILE A 386 -9.61 -12.13 -1.85
CA ILE A 386 -8.18 -12.10 -2.17
C ILE A 386 -7.86 -12.96 -3.41
N VAL A 387 -8.43 -14.17 -3.51
CA VAL A 387 -8.23 -15.04 -4.67
C VAL A 387 -8.97 -14.55 -5.90
N GLU A 388 -10.17 -13.99 -5.73
CA GLU A 388 -10.95 -13.41 -6.83
C GLU A 388 -10.24 -12.20 -7.46
N LEU A 389 -9.65 -11.35 -6.63
CA LEU A 389 -8.85 -10.20 -7.07
C LEU A 389 -7.59 -10.66 -7.82
N HIS A 390 -6.90 -11.69 -7.36
CA HIS A 390 -5.72 -12.19 -8.05
C HIS A 390 -6.06 -12.87 -9.38
N SER A 391 -7.03 -13.78 -9.36
CA SER A 391 -7.46 -14.51 -10.56
C SER A 391 -8.24 -13.65 -11.54
N GLN A 392 -8.62 -12.43 -11.15
CA GLN A 392 -9.50 -11.53 -11.90
C GLN A 392 -10.81 -12.23 -12.29
N SER A 393 -11.28 -13.14 -11.43
CA SER A 393 -12.43 -14.02 -11.67
C SER A 393 -13.20 -14.26 -10.37
N LEU A 394 -14.53 -14.17 -10.42
CA LEU A 394 -15.38 -14.38 -9.25
C LEU A 394 -15.64 -15.88 -9.05
N LEU A 395 -15.41 -16.38 -7.83
CA LEU A 395 -15.59 -17.77 -7.42
C LEU A 395 -16.97 -17.98 -6.79
N PRO A 396 -17.58 -19.18 -6.82
CA PRO A 396 -18.83 -19.44 -6.09
C PRO A 396 -18.73 -19.15 -4.57
N LEU A 397 -19.80 -18.65 -3.94
CA LEU A 397 -19.80 -18.21 -2.53
C LEU A 397 -19.57 -19.33 -1.49
N GLU A 398 -19.66 -20.60 -1.89
CA GLU A 398 -19.54 -21.76 -0.99
C GLU A 398 -18.14 -22.38 -0.95
N SER A 399 -17.19 -21.89 -1.74
CA SER A 399 -15.82 -22.40 -1.69
C SER A 399 -15.05 -21.76 -0.53
N CYS A 400 -15.13 -22.34 0.66
CA CYS A 400 -14.15 -22.02 1.69
C CYS A 400 -12.77 -22.37 1.15
N ILE A 401 -11.96 -21.34 0.89
CA ILE A 401 -10.63 -21.51 0.33
C ILE A 401 -9.80 -22.26 1.37
N ARG A 402 -9.35 -23.47 0.99
CA ARG A 402 -8.50 -24.29 1.84
C ARG A 402 -7.20 -23.53 2.09
N GLN A 403 -6.82 -23.43 3.35
CA GLN A 403 -5.48 -23.00 3.78
C GLN A 403 -4.43 -23.80 2.98
N GLY A 404 -3.45 -23.12 2.38
CA GLY A 404 -2.48 -23.67 1.42
C GLY A 404 -2.86 -23.55 -0.06
N SER A 405 -4.06 -23.08 -0.41
CA SER A 405 -4.48 -22.93 -1.82
C SER A 405 -4.07 -21.59 -2.44
N TYR A 406 -3.75 -20.60 -1.61
CA TYR A 406 -3.30 -19.29 -2.10
C TYR A 406 -2.42 -18.58 -1.08
N TYR A 407 -1.30 -18.03 -1.54
CA TYR A 407 -0.26 -17.52 -0.65
C TYR A 407 -0.69 -16.28 0.17
N ALA A 408 -1.56 -15.40 -0.36
CA ALA A 408 -2.06 -14.26 0.44
C ALA A 408 -3.18 -14.68 1.41
N VAL A 409 -3.82 -15.83 1.19
CA VAL A 409 -4.66 -16.49 2.20
C VAL A 409 -3.79 -17.13 3.30
N ASP A 410 -2.63 -17.67 2.91
CA ASP A 410 -1.61 -18.16 3.83
C ASP A 410 -0.93 -17.04 4.62
N TYR A 411 -0.85 -15.81 4.09
CA TYR A 411 -0.38 -14.66 4.88
C TYR A 411 -1.27 -14.41 6.11
N VAL A 412 -2.60 -14.38 5.93
CA VAL A 412 -3.55 -14.17 7.03
C VAL A 412 -3.57 -15.36 8.00
N SER A 413 -3.36 -16.58 7.51
CA SER A 413 -3.60 -17.81 8.28
C SER A 413 -2.33 -18.46 8.87
N ASN A 414 -1.19 -18.36 8.19
CA ASN A 414 0.07 -19.01 8.54
C ASN A 414 1.11 -18.05 9.12
N TYR A 415 1.07 -16.75 8.79
CA TYR A 415 2.02 -15.78 9.35
C TYR A 415 1.54 -15.14 10.67
N GLU A 416 0.23 -15.04 10.90
CA GLU A 416 -0.30 -14.89 12.27
C GLU A 416 -0.22 -16.21 13.07
N ALA A 417 -0.11 -17.37 12.41
CA ALA A 417 -0.02 -18.65 13.10
C ALA A 417 0.70 -19.76 12.30
N ARG A 418 2.00 -19.95 12.62
CA ARG A 418 2.78 -21.18 12.42
C ARG A 418 3.19 -21.51 10.97
N TYR A 419 4.46 -21.93 10.82
CA TYR A 419 5.13 -22.53 9.65
C TYR A 419 5.75 -21.52 8.65
N HIS A 420 7.03 -21.54 8.23
CA HIS A 420 8.20 -22.39 8.43
C HIS A 420 9.48 -21.52 8.20
N LEU A 421 10.08 -20.97 9.26
CA LEU A 421 11.51 -20.63 9.24
C LEU A 421 12.24 -21.90 9.68
N ASN A 422 12.55 -22.75 8.70
CA ASN A 422 13.22 -24.04 8.90
C ASN A 422 14.71 -23.91 8.57
N VAL A 423 15.39 -22.91 9.13
CA VAL A 423 16.86 -22.83 9.25
C VAL A 423 17.14 -21.99 10.48
N SER A 424 18.22 -22.33 11.20
CA SER A 424 18.75 -21.58 12.34
C SER A 424 18.67 -20.06 12.09
N THR A 425 17.97 -19.37 12.99
CA THR A 425 17.96 -17.90 13.14
C THR A 425 17.60 -17.07 11.89
N SER A 426 16.36 -17.22 11.41
CA SER A 426 15.76 -16.32 10.41
C SER A 426 14.68 -15.42 11.05
N PHE A 427 14.52 -14.18 10.58
CA PHE A 427 13.47 -13.24 11.05
C PHE A 427 12.76 -12.55 9.88
N ALA A 428 11.55 -12.02 10.10
CA ALA A 428 10.79 -11.32 9.07
C ALA A 428 10.46 -9.87 9.48
N ILE A 429 10.63 -8.91 8.57
CA ILE A 429 10.19 -7.51 8.71
C ILE A 429 8.96 -7.33 7.85
N ILE A 430 7.83 -6.98 8.46
CA ILE A 430 6.62 -6.64 7.74
C ILE A 430 6.46 -5.13 7.76
N ASP A 431 6.52 -4.49 6.59
CA ASP A 431 6.38 -3.05 6.42
C ASP A 431 5.00 -2.72 5.87
N GLY A 432 4.28 -1.81 6.55
CA GLY A 432 3.02 -1.25 6.08
C GLY A 432 3.18 0.23 5.71
N ASP A 433 2.44 0.65 4.68
CA ASP A 433 2.50 1.96 4.01
C ASP A 433 2.78 3.15 4.97
N GLY A 434 3.73 3.99 4.58
CA GLY A 434 4.13 5.17 5.36
C GLY A 434 3.03 6.22 5.33
N GLY A 435 2.29 6.38 6.43
CA GLY A 435 1.26 7.38 6.54
C GLY A 435 1.79 8.70 7.12
N GLU A 436 1.44 9.82 6.47
CA GLU A 436 1.59 11.14 7.05
C GLU A 436 0.57 11.35 8.19
N PHE A 437 0.99 12.06 9.24
CA PHE A 437 0.15 12.48 10.37
C PHE A 437 0.17 13.99 10.56
#